data_AF-A0A8J7PNP7-F1
#
_entry.id   AF-A0A8J7PNP7-F1
#
_cell.length_a   1.000
_cell.length_b   1.000
_cell.length_c   1.000
_cell.angle_alpha   90.00
_cell.angle_beta   90.00
_cell.angle_gamma   90.00
#
_symmetry.space_group_name_H-M   'P 1'
#
loop_
_entity.id
_entity.type
_entity.pdbx_description
1 polymer ?
#
loop_
_entity_poly.entity_id
_entity_poly.type
_entity_poly.pdbx_seq_one_letter_code
_entity_poly.pdbx_strand_id
1 'polypeptide(L)'
;MIKGSLYTTLNGEVFSLADLDRGERRLVNDLIARQRSVSEWTEYANYYMRAVGDFYRPRGLTGRAVTSLPVWKIAQDLKSRLMVRAGEALPPDYRDKLGALIRSDFPTQKAFCEATGLSEDLVSHVLARRKHLAIDTLSDALKRIGYQLQIVPAEKA
;
A
#
# COMPACT_ATOMS: atom_id res chain seq x y z
N MET A 1 -7.69 -9.02 0.57
CA MET A 1 -8.61 -10.08 1.05
C MET A 1 -7.86 -11.03 1.99
N ILE A 2 -8.55 -11.70 2.93
CA ILE A 2 -7.96 -12.82 3.68
C ILE A 2 -8.15 -14.10 2.85
N LYS A 3 -7.06 -14.80 2.53
CA LYS A 3 -7.09 -16.13 1.89
C LYS A 3 -6.27 -17.09 2.75
N GLY A 4 -6.96 -17.96 3.48
CA GLY A 4 -6.32 -18.79 4.50
C GLY A 4 -5.69 -17.93 5.59
N SER A 5 -4.38 -18.07 5.80
CA SER A 5 -3.59 -17.28 6.76
C SER A 5 -2.94 -16.03 6.16
N LEU A 6 -3.22 -15.66 4.90
CA LEU A 6 -2.61 -14.51 4.24
C LEU A 6 -3.61 -13.36 4.06
N TYR A 7 -3.15 -12.14 4.28
CA TYR A 7 -3.86 -10.91 3.96
C TYR A 7 -3.16 -10.20 2.80
N THR A 8 -3.89 -9.87 1.74
CA THR A 8 -3.39 -9.08 0.60
C THR A 8 -3.99 -7.68 0.58
N THR A 9 -3.14 -6.64 0.54
CA THR A 9 -3.55 -5.23 0.42
C THR A 9 -3.96 -4.87 -1.01
N LEU A 10 -4.60 -3.72 -1.21
CA LEU A 10 -4.87 -3.14 -2.53
C LEU A 10 -3.60 -2.93 -3.36
N ASN A 11 -2.46 -2.72 -2.70
CA ASN A 11 -1.15 -2.57 -3.35
C ASN A 11 -0.47 -3.92 -3.65
N GLY A 12 -1.11 -5.05 -3.33
CA GLY A 12 -0.56 -6.38 -3.51
C GLY A 12 0.51 -6.77 -2.49
N GLU A 13 0.67 -6.02 -1.40
CA GLU A 13 1.49 -6.46 -0.26
C GLU A 13 0.80 -7.64 0.43
N VAL A 14 1.57 -8.65 0.82
CA VAL A 14 1.07 -9.86 1.45
C VAL A 14 1.58 -9.94 2.88
N PHE A 15 0.67 -10.06 3.84
CA PHE A 15 0.99 -10.26 5.26
C PHE A 15 0.53 -11.65 5.72
N SER A 16 1.42 -12.39 6.38
CA SER A 16 1.06 -13.63 7.07
C SER A 16 0.40 -13.30 8.39
N LEU A 17 -0.89 -13.65 8.53
CA LEU A 17 -1.63 -13.57 9.78
C LEU A 17 -1.21 -14.66 10.77
N ALA A 18 -0.48 -15.69 10.31
CA ALA A 18 0.07 -16.71 11.19
C ALA A 18 1.22 -16.16 12.06
N ASP A 19 1.95 -15.17 11.53
CA ASP A 19 3.12 -14.56 12.18
C ASP A 19 2.71 -13.57 13.28
N LEU A 20 1.44 -13.13 13.27
CA LEU A 20 0.87 -12.29 14.30
C LEU A 20 0.64 -13.07 15.60
N ASP A 21 0.85 -12.42 16.73
CA ASP A 21 0.48 -13.03 18.02
C ASP A 21 -1.05 -13.16 18.18
N ARG A 22 -1.50 -13.86 19.23
CA ARG A 22 -2.94 -14.06 19.47
C ARG A 22 -3.71 -12.73 19.65
N GLY A 23 -3.12 -11.76 20.34
CA GLY A 23 -3.71 -10.44 20.54
C GLY A 23 -3.77 -9.64 19.24
N GLU A 24 -2.71 -9.68 18.44
CA GLU A 24 -2.63 -9.01 17.14
C GLU A 24 -3.65 -9.58 16.14
N ARG A 25 -3.80 -10.90 16.09
CA ARG A 25 -4.85 -11.55 15.28
C ARG A 25 -6.24 -11.11 15.70
N ARG A 26 -6.51 -11.02 17.01
CA ARG A 26 -7.80 -10.52 17.52
C ARG A 26 -8.03 -9.07 17.09
N LEU A 27 -7.03 -8.21 17.27
CA LEU A 27 -7.09 -6.82 16.84
C LEU A 27 -7.36 -6.70 15.32
N VAL A 28 -6.69 -7.49 14.48
CA VAL A 28 -6.96 -7.53 13.04
C VAL A 28 -8.40 -7.96 12.73
N ASN A 29 -8.93 -8.96 13.42
CA ASN A 29 -10.32 -9.38 13.25
C ASN A 29 -11.31 -8.27 13.65
N ASP A 30 -11.05 -7.56 14.75
CA ASP A 30 -11.87 -6.45 15.21
C ASP A 30 -11.84 -5.28 14.22
N LEU A 31 -10.67 -4.97 13.68
CA LEU A 31 -10.50 -3.97 12.62
C LEU A 31 -11.31 -4.32 11.37
N ILE A 32 -11.27 -5.57 10.93
CA ILE A 32 -12.04 -6.04 9.77
C ILE A 32 -13.54 -5.96 10.07
N ALA A 33 -13.98 -6.40 11.24
CA ALA A 33 -15.38 -6.33 11.64
C ALA A 33 -15.87 -4.87 11.66
N ARG A 34 -15.07 -3.95 12.21
CA ARG A 34 -15.38 -2.52 12.22
C ARG A 34 -15.44 -1.92 10.82
N GLN A 35 -14.50 -2.26 9.95
CA GLN A 35 -14.49 -1.79 8.56
C GLN A 35 -15.77 -2.19 7.81
N ARG A 36 -16.33 -3.37 8.13
CA ARG A 36 -17.58 -3.86 7.54
C ARG A 36 -18.82 -3.20 8.11
N SER A 37 -18.77 -2.74 9.36
CA SER A 37 -19.93 -2.15 10.04
C SER A 37 -20.12 -0.66 9.76
N VAL A 38 -19.09 0.03 9.27
CA VAL A 38 -19.12 1.48 9.04
C VAL A 38 -19.15 1.80 7.55
N SER A 39 -19.89 2.83 7.18
CA SER A 39 -19.93 3.36 5.80
C SER A 39 -18.85 4.40 5.55
N GLU A 40 -18.51 5.19 6.59
CA GLU A 40 -17.61 6.34 6.50
C GLU A 40 -16.16 5.94 6.80
N TRP A 41 -15.24 6.32 5.91
CA TRP A 41 -13.81 6.03 6.11
C TRP A 41 -13.20 6.84 7.26
N THR A 42 -13.74 8.03 7.55
CA THR A 42 -13.28 8.90 8.64
C THR A 42 -13.58 8.30 10.01
N GLU A 43 -14.78 7.72 10.18
CA GLU A 43 -15.18 6.99 11.38
C GLU A 43 -14.25 5.79 11.62
N TYR A 44 -13.99 5.02 10.55
CA TYR A 44 -13.03 3.91 10.63
C TYR A 44 -11.62 4.40 10.98
N ALA A 45 -11.18 5.50 10.38
CA ALA A 45 -9.84 6.06 10.60
C ALA A 45 -9.60 6.43 12.07
N ASN A 46 -10.55 7.15 12.65
CA ASN A 46 -10.49 7.54 14.05
C ASN A 46 -10.50 6.32 14.98
N TYR A 47 -11.30 5.30 14.66
CA TYR A 47 -11.32 4.06 15.41
C TYR A 47 -9.98 3.32 15.38
N TYR A 48 -9.45 3.01 14.19
CA TYR A 48 -8.27 2.14 14.14
C TYR A 48 -7.03 2.81 14.71
N MET A 49 -6.88 4.13 14.51
CA MET A 49 -5.72 4.87 15.07
C MET A 49 -5.70 4.75 16.59
N ARG A 50 -6.86 4.86 17.23
CA ARG A 50 -7.01 4.66 18.67
C ARG A 50 -6.81 3.21 19.07
N ALA A 51 -7.49 2.26 18.42
CA ALA A 51 -7.44 0.84 18.77
C ALA A 51 -6.01 0.26 18.66
N VAL A 52 -5.30 0.57 17.58
CA VAL A 52 -3.92 0.11 17.37
C VAL A 52 -2.97 0.83 18.34
N GLY A 53 -3.15 2.12 18.58
CA GLY A 53 -2.37 2.88 19.56
C GLY A 53 -2.52 2.35 20.98
N ASP A 54 -3.76 2.12 21.42
CA ASP A 54 -4.07 1.61 22.76
C ASP A 54 -3.59 0.16 22.95
N PHE A 55 -3.52 -0.64 21.88
CA PHE A 55 -2.98 -2.00 21.93
C PHE A 55 -1.46 -2.04 22.08
N TYR A 56 -0.73 -1.20 21.34
CA TYR A 56 0.74 -1.23 21.31
C TYR A 56 1.41 -0.31 22.33
N ARG A 57 0.74 0.74 22.83
CA ARG A 57 1.29 1.64 23.85
C ARG A 57 1.72 0.88 25.13
N PRO A 58 0.92 -0.04 25.71
CA PRO A 58 1.34 -0.85 26.86
C PRO A 58 2.51 -1.80 26.55
N ARG A 59 2.76 -2.09 25.27
CA ARG A 59 3.88 -2.91 24.79
C ARG A 59 5.15 -2.09 24.53
N GLY A 60 5.15 -0.80 24.91
CA GLY A 60 6.29 0.11 24.75
C GLY A 60 6.52 0.62 23.32
N LEU A 61 5.61 0.33 22.38
CA LEU A 61 5.74 0.79 20.99
C LEU A 61 4.91 2.07 20.78
N THR A 62 5.53 3.10 20.22
CA THR A 62 4.87 4.39 19.92
C THR A 62 5.33 4.97 18.58
N GLY A 63 4.52 5.87 18.03
CA GLY A 63 4.86 6.65 16.83
C GLY A 63 5.27 5.80 15.64
N ARG A 64 6.47 6.05 15.11
CA ARG A 64 6.98 5.43 13.88
C ARG A 64 7.14 3.91 13.97
N ALA A 65 7.42 3.36 15.15
CA ALA A 65 7.55 1.92 15.32
C ALA A 65 6.21 1.20 15.10
N VAL A 66 5.09 1.81 15.50
CA VAL A 66 3.75 1.23 15.31
C VAL A 66 3.34 1.29 13.83
N THR A 67 3.67 2.38 13.13
CA THR A 67 3.24 2.57 11.73
C THR A 67 3.94 1.64 10.73
N SER A 68 5.04 1.00 11.14
CA SER A 68 5.73 -0.04 10.37
C SER A 68 5.18 -1.46 10.62
N LEU A 69 4.31 -1.67 11.60
CA LEU A 69 3.83 -3.01 11.95
C LEU A 69 2.80 -3.53 10.94
N PRO A 70 2.74 -4.86 10.71
CA PRO A 70 1.76 -5.47 9.81
C PRO A 70 0.31 -5.10 10.16
N VAL A 71 -0.06 -5.08 11.45
CA VAL A 71 -1.41 -4.71 11.89
C VAL A 71 -1.78 -3.29 11.47
N TRP A 72 -0.85 -2.34 11.59
CA TRP A 72 -1.08 -0.96 11.15
C TRP A 72 -1.26 -0.89 9.63
N LYS A 73 -0.43 -1.60 8.85
CA LYS A 73 -0.53 -1.64 7.39
C LYS A 73 -1.85 -2.23 6.92
N ILE A 74 -2.31 -3.31 7.58
CA ILE A 74 -3.63 -3.91 7.34
C ILE A 74 -4.74 -2.90 7.66
N ALA A 75 -4.69 -2.23 8.81
CA ALA A 75 -5.68 -1.22 9.19
C ALA A 75 -5.73 -0.06 8.18
N GLN A 76 -4.57 0.41 7.72
CA GLN A 76 -4.46 1.45 6.70
C GLN A 76 -5.07 1.00 5.36
N ASP A 77 -4.82 -0.23 4.91
CA ASP A 77 -5.40 -0.79 3.70
C ASP A 77 -6.94 -0.86 3.78
N LEU A 78 -7.48 -1.30 4.91
CA LEU A 78 -8.91 -1.34 5.18
C LEU A 78 -9.57 0.05 5.06
N LYS A 79 -8.89 1.10 5.54
CA LYS A 79 -9.32 2.50 5.35
C LYS A 79 -9.29 2.88 3.87
N SER A 80 -8.21 2.57 3.16
CA SER A 80 -8.08 2.88 1.73
C SER A 80 -9.18 2.22 0.91
N ARG A 81 -9.57 0.98 1.24
CA ARG A 81 -10.71 0.29 0.62
C ARG A 81 -12.04 1.01 0.84
N LEU A 82 -12.27 1.59 2.03
CA LEU A 82 -13.44 2.44 2.28
C LEU A 82 -13.43 3.70 1.40
N MET A 83 -12.30 4.40 1.32
CA MET A 83 -12.18 5.61 0.49
C MET A 83 -12.40 5.33 -1.00
N VAL A 84 -11.86 4.23 -1.51
CA VAL A 84 -12.06 3.81 -2.90
C VAL A 84 -13.53 3.50 -3.17
N ARG A 85 -14.20 2.78 -2.26
CA ARG A 85 -15.64 2.48 -2.37
C ARG A 85 -16.51 3.73 -2.30
N ALA A 86 -16.11 4.74 -1.53
CA ALA A 86 -16.79 6.03 -1.45
C ALA A 86 -16.52 6.95 -2.66
N GLY A 87 -15.62 6.57 -3.58
CA GLY A 87 -15.22 7.41 -4.71
C GLY A 87 -14.28 8.57 -4.33
N GLU A 88 -13.80 8.60 -3.09
CA GLU A 88 -12.90 9.65 -2.58
C GLU A 88 -11.42 9.37 -2.87
N ALA A 89 -11.10 8.15 -3.31
CA ALA A 89 -9.76 7.77 -3.74
C ALA A 89 -9.82 6.89 -4.99
N LEU A 90 -8.82 7.02 -5.85
CA LEU A 90 -8.62 6.08 -6.94
C LEU A 90 -8.01 4.78 -6.39
N PRO A 91 -8.37 3.62 -6.96
CA PRO A 91 -7.63 2.39 -6.72
C PRO A 91 -6.14 2.58 -7.03
N PRO A 92 -5.24 2.00 -6.23
CA PRO A 92 -3.82 2.09 -6.50
C PRO A 92 -3.48 1.38 -7.81
N ASP A 93 -2.52 1.93 -8.55
CA ASP A 93 -1.98 1.32 -9.75
C ASP A 93 -0.44 1.30 -9.72
N TYR A 94 0.17 0.79 -10.79
CA TYR A 94 1.63 0.67 -10.89
C TYR A 94 2.35 2.04 -10.78
N ARG A 95 1.67 3.14 -11.09
CA ARG A 95 2.26 4.49 -11.07
C ARG A 95 2.48 4.97 -9.65
N ASP A 96 1.63 4.55 -8.72
CA ASP A 96 1.80 4.86 -7.30
C ASP A 96 3.08 4.21 -6.76
N LYS A 97 3.36 2.95 -7.15
CA LYS A 97 4.61 2.26 -6.85
C LYS A 97 5.81 2.88 -7.55
N LEU A 98 5.68 3.21 -8.84
CA LEU A 98 6.73 3.88 -9.60
C LEU A 98 7.10 5.23 -8.96
N GLY A 99 6.10 6.05 -8.61
CA GLY A 99 6.32 7.32 -7.95
C GLY A 99 6.89 7.19 -6.54
N ALA A 100 6.57 6.12 -5.82
CA ALA A 100 7.20 5.82 -4.53
C ALA A 100 8.68 5.46 -4.68
N LEU A 101 9.00 4.57 -5.63
CA LEU A 101 10.37 4.17 -5.97
C LEU A 101 11.23 5.38 -6.37
N ILE A 102 10.70 6.27 -7.22
CA ILE A 102 11.43 7.49 -7.62
C ILE A 102 11.78 8.35 -6.40
N ARG A 103 10.85 8.48 -5.45
CA ARG A 103 11.05 9.32 -4.25
C ARG A 103 11.94 8.67 -3.19
N SER A 104 11.97 7.34 -3.10
CA SER A 104 12.75 6.63 -2.09
C SER A 104 14.21 6.44 -2.51
N ASP A 105 14.44 6.14 -3.78
CA ASP A 105 15.72 5.64 -4.25
C ASP A 105 16.50 6.66 -5.07
N PHE A 106 15.84 7.72 -5.53
CA PHE A 106 16.46 8.76 -6.36
C PHE A 106 16.27 10.14 -5.74
N PRO A 107 17.31 11.00 -5.78
CA PRO A 107 17.21 12.36 -5.23
C PRO A 107 16.26 13.25 -6.04
N THR A 108 16.09 12.97 -7.33
CA THR A 108 15.19 13.71 -8.23
C THR A 108 14.61 12.79 -9.30
N GLN A 109 13.48 13.19 -9.90
CA GLN A 109 12.92 12.50 -11.07
C GLN A 109 13.90 12.50 -12.25
N LYS A 110 14.71 13.55 -12.42
CA LYS A 110 15.75 13.62 -13.44
C LYS A 110 16.81 12.51 -13.25
N ALA A 111 17.30 12.32 -12.02
CA ALA A 111 18.26 11.26 -11.72
C ALA A 111 17.69 9.85 -12.02
N PHE A 112 16.40 9.64 -11.74
CA PHE A 112 15.71 8.41 -12.14
C PHE A 112 15.67 8.24 -13.66
N CYS A 113 15.34 9.30 -14.40
CA CYS A 113 15.29 9.28 -15.87
C CYS A 113 16.67 8.99 -16.47
N GLU A 114 17.74 9.58 -15.94
CA GLU A 114 19.12 9.30 -16.34
C GLU A 114 19.51 7.83 -16.10
N ALA A 115 19.16 7.27 -14.94
CA ALA A 115 19.47 5.88 -14.61
C ALA A 115 18.68 4.85 -15.43
N THR A 116 17.43 5.17 -15.78
CA THR A 116 16.55 4.25 -16.51
C THR A 116 16.58 4.44 -18.02
N GLY A 117 17.04 5.61 -18.51
CA GLY A 117 16.97 6.02 -19.91
C GLY A 117 15.55 6.39 -20.38
N LEU A 118 14.62 6.60 -19.46
CA LEU A 118 13.29 7.15 -19.77
C LEU A 118 13.37 8.67 -19.93
N SER A 119 12.50 9.26 -20.76
CA SER A 119 12.42 10.72 -20.86
C SER A 119 11.62 11.33 -19.70
N GLU A 120 12.04 12.50 -19.24
CA GLU A 120 11.36 13.21 -18.14
C GLU A 120 9.90 13.54 -18.48
N ASP A 121 9.60 13.92 -19.72
CA ASP A 121 8.23 14.18 -20.19
C ASP A 121 7.35 12.93 -20.10
N LEU A 122 7.88 11.77 -20.53
CA LEU A 122 7.15 10.51 -20.49
C LEU A 122 6.85 10.11 -19.05
N VAL A 123 7.85 10.17 -18.15
CA VAL A 123 7.68 9.85 -16.73
C VAL A 123 6.67 10.80 -16.09
N SER A 124 6.78 12.11 -16.34
CA SER A 124 5.83 13.12 -15.85
C SER A 124 4.38 12.82 -16.29
N HIS A 125 4.18 12.55 -17.58
CA HIS A 125 2.87 12.20 -18.13
C HIS A 125 2.30 10.89 -17.58
N VAL A 126 3.16 9.91 -17.30
CA VAL A 126 2.76 8.63 -16.70
C VAL A 126 2.34 8.83 -15.25
N LEU A 127 3.13 9.56 -14.45
CA LEU A 127 2.81 9.86 -13.05
C LEU A 127 1.54 10.72 -12.92
N ALA A 128 1.32 11.63 -13.86
CA ALA A 128 0.09 12.43 -13.96
C ALA A 128 -1.13 11.65 -14.50
N ARG A 129 -1.01 10.33 -14.69
CA ARG A 129 -2.06 9.44 -15.23
C ARG A 129 -2.57 9.83 -16.63
N ARG A 130 -1.76 10.56 -17.42
CA ARG A 130 -2.09 10.99 -18.80
C ARG A 130 -1.63 9.98 -19.85
N LYS A 131 -0.62 9.17 -19.54
CA LYS A 131 -0.08 8.12 -20.42
C LYS A 131 0.16 6.82 -19.65
N HIS A 132 0.27 5.73 -20.40
CA HIS A 132 0.73 4.43 -19.91
C HIS A 132 2.12 4.13 -20.49
N LEU A 133 2.94 3.39 -19.74
CA LEU A 133 4.15 2.78 -20.28
C LEU A 133 3.79 1.43 -20.87
N ALA A 134 4.36 1.11 -22.02
CA ALA A 134 4.38 -0.27 -22.49
C ALA A 134 5.11 -1.14 -21.46
N ILE A 135 4.61 -2.36 -21.23
CA ILE A 135 5.16 -3.28 -20.23
C ILE A 135 6.64 -3.54 -20.48
N ASP A 136 7.04 -3.76 -21.74
CA ASP A 136 8.44 -4.02 -22.09
C ASP A 136 9.33 -2.82 -21.79
N THR A 137 8.88 -1.60 -22.15
CA THR A 137 9.60 -0.37 -21.84
C THR A 137 9.79 -0.17 -20.34
N LEU A 138 8.74 -0.41 -19.55
CA LEU A 138 8.83 -0.32 -18.09
C LEU A 138 9.73 -1.42 -17.51
N SER A 139 9.63 -2.64 -18.02
CA SER A 139 10.44 -3.80 -17.59
C SER A 139 11.92 -3.52 -17.82
N ASP A 140 12.30 -3.07 -19.01
CA ASP A 140 13.70 -2.83 -19.37
C ASP A 140 14.28 -1.61 -18.64
N ALA A 141 13.46 -0.57 -18.43
CA ALA A 141 13.84 0.57 -17.60
C ALA A 141 14.12 0.17 -16.15
N LEU A 142 13.24 -0.65 -15.54
CA LEU A 142 13.39 -1.10 -14.16
C LEU A 142 14.58 -2.06 -13.98
N LYS A 143 14.84 -2.95 -14.95
CA LYS A 143 16.01 -3.85 -14.90
C LYS A 143 17.33 -3.09 -14.76
N ARG A 144 17.47 -1.93 -15.41
CA ARG A 144 18.69 -1.09 -15.34
C ARG A 144 19.01 -0.59 -13.95
N ILE A 145 17.99 -0.46 -13.10
CA ILE A 145 18.12 0.00 -11.72
C ILE A 145 17.93 -1.15 -10.71
N GLY A 146 18.03 -2.41 -11.17
CA GLY A 146 17.96 -3.60 -10.31
C GLY A 146 16.56 -4.02 -9.88
N TYR A 147 15.51 -3.51 -10.53
CA TYR A 147 14.11 -3.84 -10.24
C TYR A 147 13.50 -4.76 -11.30
N GLN A 148 12.52 -5.57 -10.90
CA GLN A 148 11.78 -6.45 -11.80
C GLN A 148 10.27 -6.25 -11.65
N LEU A 149 9.56 -6.24 -12.78
CA LEU A 149 8.09 -6.27 -12.77
C LEU A 149 7.57 -7.64 -12.35
N GLN A 150 6.58 -7.65 -11.48
CA GLN A 150 5.88 -8.86 -11.05
C GLN A 150 4.40 -8.74 -11.39
N ILE A 151 3.86 -9.78 -12.03
CA ILE A 151 2.42 -9.93 -12.21
C ILE A 151 1.87 -10.59 -10.94
N VAL A 152 0.93 -9.90 -10.30
CA VAL A 152 0.19 -10.41 -9.15
C VAL A 152 -1.28 -10.63 -9.54
N PRO A 153 -1.97 -11.62 -8.97
CA PRO A 153 -3.39 -11.84 -9.25
C PRO A 153 -4.22 -10.57 -8.98
N ALA A 154 -5.03 -10.14 -9.95
CA ALA A 154 -6.01 -9.08 -9.74
C ALA A 154 -7.18 -9.62 -8.89
N GLU A 155 -7.56 -8.93 -7.82
CA GLU A 155 -8.80 -9.26 -7.10
C GLU A 155 -10.00 -8.95 -8.02
N LYS A 156 -10.88 -9.93 -8.26
CA LYS A 156 -12.26 -9.64 -8.69
C LYS A 156 -12.94 -8.93 -7.51
N ALA A 157 -13.39 -7.69 -7.75
CA ALA A 157 -14.18 -6.91 -6.79
C ALA A 157 -15.48 -7.62 -6.42
#